data_AF-A0A330LWW3-F1
#
_entry.id   AF-A0A330LWW3-F1
#
_cell.length_a   1.000
_cell.length_b   1.000
_cell.length_c   1.000
_cell.angle_alpha   90.00
_cell.angle_beta   90.00
_cell.angle_gamma   90.00
#
_symmetry.space_group_name_H-M   'P 1'
#
loop_
_entity.id
_entity.type
_entity.pdbx_description
1 polymer ?
#
loop_
_entity_poly.entity_id
_entity_poly.type
_entity_poly.pdbx_seq_one_letter_code
_entity_poly.pdbx_strand_id
1 'polypeptide(L)'
;MYSGELGIDNNVTERDIRPFTTGRKNWMFSQSVDGADASAVLYSIVMTCRANDINPYLYFQKLFTELPQRDEFTDLSDLLPWNADLEA
;
A
#
# COMPACT_ATOMS: atom_id res chain seq x y z
N MET A 1 -25.23 -3.30 29.03
CA MET A 1 -25.77 -3.26 27.66
C MET A 1 -24.59 -2.95 26.76
N TYR A 2 -23.97 -3.98 26.17
CA TYR A 2 -22.71 -3.83 25.42
C TYR A 2 -23.02 -3.22 24.05
N SER A 3 -22.38 -2.09 23.74
CA SER A 3 -22.58 -1.33 22.51
C SER A 3 -22.25 -2.17 21.29
N GLY A 4 -23.30 -2.60 20.57
CA GLY A 4 -23.23 -3.27 19.27
C GLY A 4 -23.01 -2.26 18.15
N GLU A 5 -21.91 -1.51 18.20
CA GLU A 5 -21.53 -0.54 17.17
C GLU A 5 -20.29 -1.00 16.37
N LEU A 6 -20.11 -2.31 16.23
CA LEU A 6 -19.33 -2.83 15.11
C LEU A 6 -20.31 -2.95 13.96
N GLY A 7 -20.42 -1.91 13.13
CA GLY A 7 -21.14 -2.02 11.87
C GLY A 7 -20.63 -3.25 11.14
N ILE A 8 -21.51 -4.22 10.86
CA ILE A 8 -21.23 -5.45 10.09
C ILE A 8 -21.00 -5.09 8.61
N ASP A 9 -20.74 -3.82 8.31
CA ASP A 9 -20.71 -3.27 6.98
C ASP A 9 -19.27 -3.21 6.51
N ASN A 10 -18.80 -4.32 5.96
CA ASN A 10 -17.52 -4.39 5.24
C ASN A 10 -17.53 -3.57 3.94
N ASN A 11 -18.60 -2.80 3.67
CA ASN A 11 -18.83 -2.13 2.40
C ASN A 11 -17.75 -1.07 2.08
N VAL A 12 -17.20 -0.42 3.11
CA VAL A 12 -16.08 0.53 2.95
C VAL A 12 -14.81 -0.22 2.54
N THR A 13 -14.44 -1.25 3.30
CA THR A 13 -13.30 -2.11 2.98
C THR A 13 -13.46 -2.76 1.60
N GLU A 14 -14.66 -3.25 1.27
CA GLU A 14 -15.01 -3.87 -0.02
C GLU A 14 -14.91 -2.88 -1.18
N ARG A 15 -15.30 -1.62 -0.95
CA ARG A 15 -15.14 -0.56 -1.94
C ARG A 15 -13.66 -0.22 -2.13
N ASP A 16 -12.87 -0.25 -1.07
CA ASP A 16 -11.44 0.06 -1.13
C ASP A 16 -10.63 -1.07 -1.80
N ILE A 17 -11.02 -2.34 -1.61
CA ILE A 17 -10.44 -3.53 -2.28
C ILE A 17 -11.00 -3.79 -3.69
N ARG A 18 -12.15 -3.23 -4.09
CA ARG A 18 -12.70 -3.40 -5.46
C ARG A 18 -11.74 -3.00 -6.59
N PRO A 19 -11.00 -1.88 -6.50
CA PRO A 19 -9.95 -1.54 -7.46
C PRO A 19 -8.85 -2.61 -7.57
N PHE A 20 -8.51 -3.25 -6.45
CA PHE A 20 -7.52 -4.33 -6.38
C PHE A 20 -8.01 -5.62 -7.03
N THR A 21 -9.23 -6.08 -6.70
CA THR A 21 -9.83 -7.25 -7.36
C THR A 21 -10.03 -7.04 -8.85
N THR A 22 -10.32 -5.81 -9.28
CA THR A 22 -10.43 -5.45 -10.70
C THR A 22 -9.05 -5.38 -11.38
N GLY A 23 -8.04 -4.83 -10.69
CA GLY A 23 -6.67 -4.68 -11.17
C GLY A 23 -5.90 -5.99 -11.32
N ARG A 24 -6.27 -7.05 -10.58
CA ARG A 24 -5.70 -8.40 -10.71
C ARG A 24 -5.66 -8.95 -12.14
N LYS A 25 -6.60 -8.54 -13.02
CA LYS A 25 -6.58 -8.91 -14.45
C LYS A 25 -5.44 -8.24 -15.25
N ASN A 26 -4.91 -7.11 -14.77
CA ASN A 26 -3.80 -6.36 -15.39
C ASN A 26 -2.46 -6.57 -14.67
N TRP A 27 -2.46 -7.26 -13.53
CA TRP A 27 -1.27 -7.53 -12.74
C TRP A 27 -0.63 -8.81 -13.26
N MET A 28 0.40 -8.66 -14.12
CA MET A 28 1.07 -9.74 -14.85
C MET A 28 1.65 -10.86 -13.96
N PHE A 29 1.67 -10.70 -12.63
CA PHE A 29 2.21 -11.68 -11.68
C PHE A 29 1.13 -12.34 -10.80
N SER A 30 -0.16 -12.05 -10.97
CA SER A 30 -1.22 -12.55 -10.05
C SER A 30 -1.52 -14.06 -10.12
N GLN A 31 -0.84 -14.80 -11.00
CA GLN A 31 -1.14 -16.23 -11.27
C GLN A 31 -0.26 -17.22 -10.49
N SER A 32 0.84 -16.76 -9.86
CA SER A 32 1.67 -17.59 -8.97
C SER A 32 1.46 -17.19 -7.51
N VAL A 33 1.76 -18.10 -6.57
CA VAL A 33 1.69 -17.81 -5.12
C VAL A 33 2.61 -16.64 -4.77
N ASP A 34 3.86 -16.69 -5.22
CA ASP A 34 4.83 -15.61 -5.03
C ASP A 34 4.35 -14.26 -5.59
N GLY A 35 3.67 -14.28 -6.73
CA GLY A 35 3.13 -13.07 -7.33
C GLY A 35 1.84 -12.58 -6.68
N ALA A 36 1.06 -13.46 -6.05
CA ALA A 36 -0.06 -13.09 -5.19
C ALA A 36 0.44 -12.42 -3.90
N ASP A 37 1.54 -12.92 -3.33
CA ASP A 37 2.18 -12.33 -2.14
C ASP A 37 2.78 -10.96 -2.46
N ALA A 38 3.54 -10.84 -3.55
CA ALA A 38 4.07 -9.55 -4.01
C ALA A 38 2.96 -8.52 -4.28
N SER A 39 1.86 -8.98 -4.88
CA SER A 39 0.65 -8.19 -5.13
C SER A 39 0.00 -7.71 -3.84
N ALA A 40 -0.08 -8.56 -2.81
CA ALA A 40 -0.63 -8.21 -1.50
C ALA A 40 0.26 -7.20 -0.76
N VAL A 41 1.58 -7.35 -0.85
CA VAL A 41 2.56 -6.41 -0.26
C VAL A 41 2.43 -5.03 -0.90
N LEU A 42 2.45 -4.96 -2.24
CA LEU A 42 2.31 -3.70 -2.97
C LEU A 42 1.00 -2.98 -2.60
N TYR A 43 -0.10 -3.73 -2.52
CA TYR A 43 -1.38 -3.17 -2.14
C TYR A 43 -1.41 -2.68 -0.69
N SER A 44 -0.79 -3.41 0.22
CA SER A 44 -0.66 -2.98 1.62
C SER A 44 0.02 -1.62 1.70
N ILE A 45 1.11 -1.42 0.94
CA ILE A 45 1.82 -0.13 0.86
C ILE A 45 0.92 0.97 0.28
N VAL A 46 0.19 0.69 -0.81
CA VAL A 46 -0.75 1.65 -1.41
C VAL A 46 -1.83 2.07 -0.42
N MET A 47 -2.40 1.11 0.32
CA MET A 47 -3.40 1.38 1.35
C MET A 47 -2.82 2.20 2.50
N THR A 48 -1.60 1.91 2.94
CA THR A 48 -0.90 2.74 3.93
C THR A 48 -0.69 4.16 3.42
N CYS A 49 -0.31 4.36 2.15
CA CYS A 49 -0.20 5.70 1.56
C CYS A 49 -1.54 6.43 1.59
N ARG A 50 -2.63 5.77 1.16
CA ARG A 50 -3.99 6.36 1.18
C ARG A 50 -4.45 6.70 2.60
N ALA A 51 -4.14 5.85 3.58
CA ALA A 51 -4.48 6.10 4.98
C ALA A 51 -3.72 7.29 5.59
N ASN A 52 -2.59 7.68 5.00
CA ASN A 52 -1.81 8.85 5.38
C ASN A 52 -2.04 10.04 4.41
N ASP A 53 -3.09 10.01 3.58
CA ASP A 53 -3.41 11.03 2.57
C ASP A 53 -2.28 11.32 1.56
N ILE A 54 -1.44 10.32 1.31
CA ILE A 54 -0.28 10.39 0.43
C ILE A 54 -0.59 9.80 -0.94
N ASN A 55 -0.13 10.49 -1.99
CA ASN A 55 -0.19 9.97 -3.35
C ASN A 55 0.76 8.76 -3.49
N PRO A 56 0.24 7.53 -3.69
CA PRO A 56 1.06 6.33 -3.76
C PRO A 56 2.07 6.37 -4.92
N TYR A 57 1.75 7.07 -6.01
CA TYR A 57 2.65 7.20 -7.15
C TYR A 57 3.92 7.99 -6.80
N LEU A 58 3.75 9.14 -6.14
CA LEU A 58 4.87 9.98 -5.69
C LEU A 58 5.71 9.25 -4.64
N TYR A 59 5.04 8.53 -3.73
CA TYR A 59 5.72 7.67 -2.76
C TYR A 59 6.58 6.61 -3.44
N PHE A 60 6.04 5.86 -4.40
CA PHE A 60 6.83 4.85 -5.13
C PHE A 60 7.96 5.47 -5.96
N GLN A 61 7.75 6.64 -6.55
CA GLN A 61 8.80 7.34 -7.28
C GLN A 61 9.96 7.70 -6.34
N LYS A 62 9.67 8.27 -5.17
CA LYS A 62 10.68 8.58 -4.14
C LYS A 62 11.36 7.31 -3.64
N LEU A 63 10.58 6.28 -3.32
CA LEU A 63 11.08 4.98 -2.87
C LEU A 63 12.05 4.39 -3.90
N PHE A 64 11.67 4.25 -5.17
CA PHE A 64 12.56 3.69 -6.19
C PHE A 64 13.75 4.57 -6.55
N THR A 65 13.72 5.86 -6.23
CA THR A 65 14.86 6.78 -6.42
C THR A 65 15.85 6.69 -5.26
N GLU A 66 15.35 6.65 -4.03
CA GLU A 66 16.16 6.65 -2.80
C GLU A 66 16.68 5.26 -2.43
N LEU A 67 15.88 4.20 -2.58
CA LEU A 67 16.23 2.85 -2.13
C LEU A 67 17.55 2.33 -2.74
N PRO A 68 17.82 2.50 -4.05
CA PRO A 68 19.08 2.05 -4.64
C PRO A 68 20.31 2.85 -4.19
N GLN A 69 20.11 4.03 -3.59
CA GLN A 69 21.18 4.89 -3.07
C GLN A 69 21.54 4.57 -1.61
N ARG A 70 20.78 3.69 -0.96
CA ARG A 70 20.94 3.33 0.46
C ARG A 70 21.68 2.00 0.59
N ASP A 71 22.53 1.91 1.61
CA ASP A 71 23.15 0.64 1.99
C ASP A 71 22.12 -0.30 2.62
N GLU A 72 22.35 -1.62 2.50
CA GLU A 72 21.44 -2.70 2.93
C GLU A 72 21.04 -2.64 4.42
N PHE A 73 21.80 -1.92 5.24
CA PHE A 73 21.59 -1.75 6.69
C PHE A 73 21.20 -0.32 7.10
N THR A 74 20.87 0.54 6.15
CA THR A 74 20.46 1.92 6.44
C THR A 74 19.07 1.93 7.04
N ASP A 75 18.85 2.81 8.02
CA ASP A 75 17.51 3.08 8.53
C ASP A 75 16.63 3.61 7.40
N LEU A 76 15.49 2.94 7.18
CA LEU A 76 14.49 3.29 6.17
C LEU A 76 13.29 4.01 6.80
N SER A 77 13.38 4.38 8.08
CA SER A 77 12.30 5.05 8.82
C SER A 77 11.86 6.36 8.19
N ASP A 78 12.74 7.02 7.44
CA ASP A 78 12.49 8.24 6.66
C ASP A 78 11.73 7.98 5.34
N LEU A 79 11.83 6.77 4.80
CA LEU A 79 11.11 6.32 3.61
C LEU A 79 9.76 5.69 3.94
N LEU A 80 9.39 5.59 5.22
CA LEU A 80 8.08 5.07 5.62
C LEU A 80 6.97 6.06 5.23
N PRO A 81 5.76 5.58 4.86
CA PRO A 81 4.71 6.43 4.31
C PRO A 81 4.37 7.62 5.21
N TRP A 82 4.39 7.49 6.53
CA TRP A 82 4.07 8.58 7.46
C TRP A 82 5.19 9.59 7.71
N ASN A 83 6.43 9.27 7.30
CA ASN A 83 7.62 10.12 7.47
C ASN A 83 8.18 10.63 6.15
N ALA A 84 7.76 10.05 5.03
CA ALA A 84 8.15 10.49 3.71
C ALA A 84 7.60 11.90 3.52
N ASP A 85 8.44 12.90 3.76
CA ASP A 85 8.12 14.28 3.47
C ASP A 85 8.00 14.39 1.94
N LEU A 86 6.78 14.26 1.45
CA LEU A 86 6.42 14.36 0.05
C LEU A 86 6.05 15.82 -0.19
N GLU A 87 7.00 16.71 0.06
CA GLU A 87 6.89 18.09 -0.41
C GLU A 87 6.79 18.05 -1.94
N ALA A 88 5.73 18.67 -2.44
CA ALA A 88 5.45 18.86 -3.86
C ALA A 88 6.35 19.96 -4.44
#